data_AF-A0A9D4J5K3-F1
#
_entry.id   AF-A0A9D4J5K3-F1
#
_cell.length_a   1.000
_cell.length_b   1.000
_cell.length_c   1.000
_cell.angle_alpha   90.00
_cell.angle_beta   90.00
_cell.angle_gamma   90.00
#
_symmetry.space_group_name_H-M   'P 1'
#
loop_
_entity.id
_entity.type
_entity.pdbx_description
1 polymer ?
#
loop_
_entity_poly.entity_id
_entity_poly.type
_entity_poly.pdbx_seq_one_letter_code
_entity_poly.pdbx_strand_id
1 'polypeptide(L)'
;MPMSIMLFQTRAPPYNHHPAIHNVCPGTETLSIQSDQEFLEGRRRNVLQYPSIVSFMCALMAELDTTFLSRIRYDGDAYFTRFEWGANANPHAHRLYFSREFSQHMDSLKLNIQNCLQSAKDECLNTGQDLDNPLVQDTIRTRVLDCWDHARKDYIEYMRPFYTNWNAGLLADGKNKTFDYIYEGPPPSAD
;
A
#
# COMPACT_ATOMS: atom_id res chain seq x y z
N MET A 1 21.48 -3.15 0.44
CA MET A 1 20.92 -3.26 -0.92
C MET A 1 20.02 -2.06 -1.15
N PRO A 2 20.35 -1.10 -2.04
CA PRO A 2 19.40 -0.06 -2.40
C PRO A 2 18.54 -0.64 -3.55
N MET A 3 17.39 -1.23 -3.24
CA MET A 3 16.69 -2.10 -4.21
C MET A 3 15.17 -2.15 -4.09
N SER A 4 14.50 -1.06 -3.72
CA SER A 4 13.05 -1.01 -3.87
C SER A 4 12.60 0.35 -4.34
N ILE A 5 12.36 0.46 -5.65
CA ILE A 5 11.68 1.59 -6.29
C ILE A 5 10.33 1.85 -5.61
N MET A 6 9.69 0.77 -5.18
CA MET A 6 8.50 0.75 -4.36
C MET A 6 8.65 -0.33 -3.28
N LEU A 7 8.43 0.02 -2.02
CA LEU A 7 8.47 -0.92 -0.91
C LEU A 7 7.06 -1.10 -0.36
N PHE A 8 6.47 -2.26 -0.61
CA PHE A 8 5.25 -2.69 0.07
C PHE A 8 5.62 -3.53 1.29
N GLN A 9 5.08 -3.17 2.44
CA GLN A 9 5.26 -3.91 3.68
C GLN A 9 3.90 -4.10 4.35
N THR A 10 3.49 -5.36 4.46
CA THR A 10 2.51 -5.77 5.46
C THR A 10 3.28 -6.17 6.70
N ARG A 11 3.24 -5.33 7.73
CA ARG A 11 3.69 -5.74 9.05
C ARG A 11 2.45 -5.90 9.89
N ALA A 12 2.24 -7.12 10.41
CA ALA A 12 1.58 -7.27 11.69
C ALA A 12 2.42 -6.41 12.65
N PRO A 13 1.93 -5.22 13.04
CA PRO A 13 2.64 -4.40 13.97
C PRO A 13 2.75 -5.30 15.20
N PRO A 14 3.95 -5.62 15.71
CA PRO A 14 4.11 -6.42 16.94
C PRO A 14 3.52 -5.69 18.17
N TYR A 15 2.83 -4.58 17.94
CA TYR A 15 2.35 -3.57 18.86
C TYR A 15 1.13 -4.04 19.65
N ASN A 16 0.26 -4.88 19.09
CA ASN A 16 -0.74 -5.57 19.93
C ASN A 16 -0.06 -6.44 21.01
N HIS A 17 1.23 -6.78 20.89
CA HIS A 17 2.05 -7.47 21.90
C HIS A 17 2.84 -6.57 22.85
N HIS A 18 2.93 -5.26 22.60
CA HIS A 18 3.69 -4.38 23.47
C HIS A 18 2.87 -3.99 24.72
N PRO A 19 3.37 -4.23 25.95
CA PRO A 19 2.64 -3.95 27.19
C PRO A 19 2.12 -2.50 27.30
N ALA A 20 2.93 -1.53 26.87
CA ALA A 20 2.58 -0.11 26.99
C ALA A 20 1.31 0.31 26.23
N ILE A 21 0.90 -0.40 25.16
CA ILE A 21 -0.36 -0.08 24.45
C ILE A 21 -1.56 -0.44 25.31
N HIS A 22 -1.45 -1.54 26.05
CA HIS A 22 -2.51 -2.06 26.90
C HIS A 22 -2.65 -1.24 28.18
N ASN A 23 -1.56 -0.61 28.64
CA ASN A 23 -1.58 0.29 29.80
C ASN A 23 -2.38 1.59 29.58
N VAL A 24 -2.77 1.90 28.34
CA VAL A 24 -3.64 3.04 28.01
C VAL A 24 -5.12 2.71 28.24
N CYS A 25 -5.48 1.42 28.27
CA CYS A 25 -6.84 0.99 28.56
C CYS A 25 -7.18 1.23 30.04
N PRO A 26 -8.41 1.63 30.39
CA PRO A 26 -8.79 1.85 31.79
C PRO A 26 -8.56 0.61 32.68
N GLY A 27 -8.03 0.81 33.89
CA GLY A 27 -7.86 -0.26 34.89
C GLY A 27 -6.67 -1.20 34.64
N THR A 28 -5.70 -0.79 33.82
CA THR A 28 -4.54 -1.62 33.42
C THR A 28 -3.22 -1.19 34.04
N GLU A 29 -3.26 -0.27 35.01
CA GLU A 29 -2.12 0.29 35.75
C GLU A 29 -1.21 -0.78 36.40
N THR A 30 -1.73 -2.01 36.55
CA THR A 30 -1.06 -3.16 37.19
C THR A 30 -0.51 -4.21 36.23
N LEU A 31 -0.66 -4.06 34.91
CA LEU A 31 -0.20 -5.07 33.93
C LEU A 31 1.34 -5.17 33.82
N SER A 32 2.10 -4.29 34.46
CA SER A 32 3.57 -4.26 34.39
C SER A 32 4.27 -5.36 35.20
N ILE A 33 3.56 -6.10 36.06
CA ILE A 33 4.12 -7.17 36.90
C ILE A 33 3.16 -8.37 36.89
N GLN A 34 3.24 -9.19 35.85
CA GLN A 34 2.40 -10.38 35.67
C GLN A 34 3.20 -11.53 35.04
N SER A 35 2.76 -12.76 35.24
CA SER A 35 3.27 -13.91 34.47
C SER A 35 2.90 -13.77 32.98
N ASP A 36 3.65 -14.45 32.09
CA ASP A 36 3.39 -14.41 30.65
C ASP A 36 1.93 -14.76 30.28
N GLN A 37 1.32 -15.69 31.02
CA GLN A 37 -0.06 -16.11 30.79
C GLN A 37 -1.07 -15.04 31.19
N GLU A 38 -0.95 -14.47 32.39
CA GLU A 38 -1.80 -13.37 32.85
C GLU A 38 -1.71 -12.15 31.93
N PHE A 39 -0.50 -11.87 31.44
CA PHE A 39 -0.27 -10.82 30.46
C PHE A 39 -1.02 -11.08 29.14
N LEU A 40 -0.94 -12.30 28.60
CA LEU A 40 -1.66 -12.68 27.37
C LEU A 40 -3.18 -12.59 27.55
N GLU A 41 -3.70 -13.02 28.70
CA GLU A 41 -5.13 -12.97 29.01
C GLU A 41 -5.62 -11.53 29.19
N GLY A 42 -4.86 -10.69 29.89
CA GLY A 42 -5.16 -9.25 30.05
C GLY A 42 -5.20 -8.52 28.71
N ARG A 43 -4.26 -8.82 27.82
CA ARG A 43 -4.24 -8.27 26.46
C ARG A 43 -5.45 -8.69 25.64
N ARG A 44 -5.81 -9.98 25.67
CA ARG A 44 -7.00 -10.49 24.98
C ARG A 44 -8.25 -9.77 25.47
N ARG A 45 -8.37 -9.58 26.80
CA ARG A 45 -9.48 -8.83 27.40
C ARG A 45 -9.55 -7.40 26.89
N ASN A 46 -8.42 -6.68 26.84
CA ASN A 46 -8.36 -5.31 26.36
C ASN A 46 -8.74 -5.17 24.88
N VAL A 47 -8.31 -6.11 24.02
CA VAL A 47 -8.70 -6.13 22.60
C VAL A 47 -10.21 -6.25 22.45
N LEU A 48 -10.85 -7.09 23.29
CA LEU A 48 -12.29 -7.33 23.24
C LEU A 48 -13.11 -6.19 23.88
N GLN A 49 -12.62 -5.60 24.97
CA GLN A 49 -13.35 -4.56 25.73
C GLN A 49 -13.12 -3.15 25.20
N TYR A 50 -11.91 -2.86 24.69
CA TYR A 50 -11.50 -1.53 24.25
C TYR A 50 -10.91 -1.55 22.82
N PRO A 51 -11.62 -2.12 21.83
CA PRO A 51 -11.10 -2.28 20.47
C PRO A 51 -10.73 -0.95 19.81
N SER A 52 -11.43 0.14 20.13
CA SER A 52 -11.14 1.47 19.59
C SER A 52 -9.82 2.06 20.12
N ILE A 53 -9.50 1.87 21.40
CA ILE A 53 -8.25 2.36 22.01
C ILE A 53 -7.08 1.57 21.41
N VAL A 54 -7.19 0.25 21.37
CA VAL A 54 -6.18 -0.63 20.77
C VAL A 54 -5.99 -0.32 19.28
N SER A 55 -7.07 -0.09 18.53
CA SER A 55 -6.99 0.32 17.12
C SER A 55 -6.27 1.64 16.95
N PHE A 56 -6.64 2.66 17.73
CA PHE A 56 -6.05 3.98 17.65
C PHE A 56 -4.55 3.95 17.92
N MET A 57 -4.12 3.26 18.99
CA MET A 57 -2.71 3.15 19.33
C MET A 57 -1.92 2.41 18.23
N CYS A 58 -2.45 1.31 17.71
CA CYS A 58 -1.80 0.58 16.61
C CYS A 58 -1.70 1.43 15.34
N ALA A 59 -2.75 2.19 15.00
CA ALA A 59 -2.77 3.09 13.84
C ALA A 59 -1.79 4.25 14.02
N LEU A 60 -1.77 4.90 15.19
CA LEU A 60 -0.82 5.98 15.51
C LEU A 60 0.63 5.52 15.36
N MET A 61 0.97 4.36 15.91
CA MET A 61 2.33 3.81 15.78
C MET A 61 2.69 3.48 14.34
N ALA A 62 1.73 2.96 13.56
CA ALA A 62 1.94 2.71 12.14
C ALA A 62 2.18 4.00 11.36
N GLU A 63 1.43 5.06 11.66
CA GLU A 63 1.58 6.38 11.04
C GLU A 63 2.96 6.98 11.37
N LEU A 64 3.39 6.94 12.64
CA LEU A 64 4.69 7.47 13.06
C LEU A 64 5.86 6.74 12.39
N ASP A 65 5.81 5.41 12.35
CA ASP A 65 6.86 4.60 11.72
C ASP A 65 6.93 4.82 10.20
N THR A 66 5.78 4.98 9.55
CA THR A 66 5.70 5.24 8.10
C THR A 66 6.18 6.67 7.78
N THR A 67 5.71 7.66 8.53
CA THR A 67 5.96 9.08 8.28
C THR A 67 7.39 9.49 8.59
N PHE A 68 7.96 9.01 9.69
CA PHE A 68 9.24 9.51 10.19
C PHE A 68 10.37 8.50 10.01
N LEU A 69 10.20 7.28 10.51
CA LEU A 69 11.29 6.30 10.54
C LEU A 69 11.60 5.73 9.15
N SER A 70 10.56 5.46 8.38
CA SER A 70 10.70 4.85 7.07
C SER A 70 11.24 5.82 6.02
N ARG A 71 10.92 7.12 6.12
CA ARG A 71 11.57 8.16 5.31
C ARG A 71 13.09 8.16 5.48
N ILE A 72 13.56 8.11 6.73
CA ILE A 72 15.00 8.07 7.05
C ILE A 72 15.64 6.77 6.52
N ARG A 73 14.93 5.64 6.63
CA ARG A 73 15.48 4.32 6.30
C ARG A 73 15.49 4.01 4.80
N TYR A 74 14.49 4.48 4.06
CA TYR A 74 14.27 4.07 2.67
C TYR A 74 14.35 5.22 1.65
N ASP A 75 14.66 6.44 2.08
CA ASP A 75 14.80 7.62 1.21
C ASP A 75 13.59 7.83 0.26
N GLY A 76 12.39 7.65 0.82
CA GLY A 76 11.12 7.82 0.12
C GLY A 76 10.53 9.21 0.30
N ASP A 77 9.99 9.80 -0.77
CA ASP A 77 9.35 11.12 -0.75
C ASP A 77 7.83 11.04 -0.51
N ALA A 78 7.19 9.97 -1.01
CA ALA A 78 5.79 9.68 -0.80
C ALA A 78 5.58 8.34 -0.07
N TYR A 79 4.54 8.29 0.76
CA TYR A 79 4.11 7.09 1.46
C TYR A 79 2.59 7.00 1.51
N PHE A 80 2.10 5.78 1.62
CA PHE A 80 0.71 5.49 1.91
C PHE A 80 0.67 4.44 3.01
N THR A 81 -0.18 4.65 4.02
CA THR A 81 -0.48 3.60 4.98
C THR A 81 -1.98 3.35 5.01
N ARG A 82 -2.33 2.07 5.13
CA ARG A 82 -3.69 1.62 5.39
C ARG A 82 -3.66 0.72 6.61
N PHE A 83 -4.42 1.10 7.61
CA PHE A 83 -4.67 0.29 8.78
C PHE A 83 -5.92 -0.56 8.57
N GLU A 84 -5.87 -1.83 8.95
CA GLU A 84 -7.01 -2.73 8.88
C GLU A 84 -6.96 -3.82 9.96
N TRP A 85 -8.10 -4.48 10.18
CA TRP A 85 -8.16 -5.70 10.98
C TRP A 85 -8.01 -6.90 10.07
N GLY A 86 -7.04 -7.77 10.38
CA GLY A 86 -6.87 -9.03 9.67
C GLY A 86 -7.98 -10.03 9.99
N ALA A 87 -8.11 -11.05 9.15
CA ALA A 87 -9.07 -12.14 9.36
C ALA A 87 -8.83 -12.89 10.70
N ASN A 88 -7.62 -12.83 11.24
CA ASN A 88 -7.25 -13.35 12.56
C ASN A 88 -7.61 -12.39 13.72
N ALA A 89 -8.42 -11.35 13.46
CA ALA A 89 -8.74 -10.29 14.41
C ALA A 89 -7.51 -9.62 15.03
N ASN A 90 -6.39 -9.54 14.30
CA ASN A 90 -5.25 -8.73 14.69
C ASN A 90 -5.20 -7.44 13.86
N PRO A 91 -5.04 -6.28 14.51
CA PRO A 91 -4.84 -5.03 13.80
C PRO A 91 -3.51 -5.10 13.05
N HIS A 92 -3.50 -4.66 11.81
CA HIS A 92 -2.27 -4.52 11.05
C HIS A 92 -2.26 -3.36 10.08
N ALA A 93 -1.05 -3.02 9.62
CA ALA A 93 -0.85 -1.92 8.69
C ALA A 93 -0.17 -2.41 7.41
N HIS A 94 -0.78 -2.04 6.29
CA HIS A 94 -0.15 -2.06 4.99
C HIS A 94 0.51 -0.72 4.78
N ARG A 95 1.73 -0.76 4.27
CA ARG A 95 2.53 0.44 4.01
C ARG A 95 3.12 0.32 2.62
N LEU A 96 3.04 1.41 1.90
CA LEU A 96 3.60 1.55 0.57
C LEU A 96 4.51 2.77 0.58
N TYR A 97 5.77 2.56 0.23
CA TYR A 97 6.74 3.63 0.07
C TYR A 97 7.12 3.74 -1.39
N PHE A 98 7.25 4.98 -1.85
CA PHE A 98 7.75 5.30 -3.16
C PHE A 98 9.11 5.94 -3.00
N SER A 99 10.10 5.39 -3.69
CA SER A 99 11.40 6.03 -3.80
C SER A 99 11.28 7.33 -4.58
N ARG A 100 12.18 8.27 -4.31
CA ARG A 100 12.26 9.51 -5.10
C ARG A 100 12.41 9.25 -6.61
N GLU A 101 13.20 8.25 -6.97
CA GLU A 101 13.40 7.84 -8.37
C GLU A 101 12.08 7.37 -9.02
N PHE A 102 11.29 6.56 -8.32
CA PHE A 102 9.96 6.17 -8.78
C PHE A 102 9.05 7.38 -9.00
N SER A 103 8.99 8.27 -8.01
CA SER A 103 8.17 9.48 -8.07
C SER A 103 8.54 10.34 -9.27
N GLN A 104 9.83 10.53 -9.55
CA GLN A 104 10.32 11.24 -10.74
C GLN A 104 9.94 10.55 -12.05
N HIS A 105 10.04 9.22 -12.11
CA HIS A 105 9.60 8.45 -13.27
C HIS A 105 8.10 8.63 -13.54
N MET A 106 7.27 8.51 -12.50
CA MET A 106 5.82 8.70 -12.59
C MET A 106 5.44 10.13 -12.98
N ASP A 107 6.14 11.14 -12.45
CA ASP A 107 5.95 12.54 -12.84
C ASP A 107 6.29 12.77 -14.32
N SER A 108 7.32 12.10 -14.83
CA SER A 108 7.70 12.16 -16.25
C SER A 108 6.62 11.53 -17.14
N LEU A 109 6.08 10.36 -16.77
CA LEU A 109 4.97 9.73 -17.49
C LEU A 109 3.71 10.61 -17.50
N LYS A 110 3.36 11.20 -16.35
CA LYS A 110 2.24 12.14 -16.21
C LYS A 110 2.41 13.34 -17.14
N LEU A 111 3.59 13.97 -17.11
CA LEU A 111 3.88 15.13 -17.93
C LEU A 111 3.81 14.81 -19.43
N ASN A 112 4.31 13.63 -19.84
CA ASN A 112 4.21 13.20 -21.24
C ASN A 112 2.76 13.06 -21.71
N ILE A 113 1.89 12.45 -20.91
CA ILE A 113 0.46 12.32 -21.24
C ILE A 113 -0.22 13.70 -21.30
N GLN A 114 0.09 14.59 -20.35
CA GLN A 114 -0.44 15.95 -20.34
C GLN A 114 0.00 16.74 -21.58
N ASN A 115 1.27 16.63 -21.96
CA ASN A 115 1.80 17.25 -23.16
C ASN A 115 1.14 16.69 -24.43
N CYS A 116 0.92 15.38 -24.52
CA CYS A 116 0.17 14.80 -25.65
C CYS A 116 -1.25 15.35 -25.75
N LEU A 117 -1.97 15.44 -24.63
CA LEU A 117 -3.32 16.00 -24.59
C LEU A 117 -3.30 17.48 -25.03
N GLN A 118 -2.34 18.26 -24.53
CA GLN A 118 -2.24 19.67 -24.87
C GLN A 118 -1.90 19.86 -26.34
N SER A 119 -0.89 19.16 -26.87
CA SER A 119 -0.54 19.20 -28.29
C SER A 119 -1.71 18.81 -29.19
N ALA A 120 -2.46 17.76 -28.83
CA ALA A 120 -3.64 17.35 -29.59
C ALA A 120 -4.73 18.44 -29.62
N LYS A 121 -4.96 19.13 -28.49
CA LYS A 121 -5.87 20.28 -28.43
C LYS A 121 -5.38 21.46 -29.24
N ASP A 122 -4.09 21.79 -29.13
CA ASP A 122 -3.48 22.92 -29.81
C ASP A 122 -3.53 22.75 -31.33
N GLU A 123 -3.30 21.54 -31.84
CA GLU A 123 -3.45 21.24 -33.28
C GLU A 123 -4.89 21.47 -33.79
N CYS A 124 -5.89 21.05 -33.01
CA CYS A 124 -7.30 21.30 -33.33
C CYS A 124 -7.62 22.80 -33.32
N LEU A 125 -7.18 23.52 -32.29
CA LEU A 125 -7.38 24.97 -32.19
C LEU A 125 -6.68 25.73 -33.32
N ASN A 126 -5.44 25.35 -33.66
CA ASN A 126 -4.66 25.97 -34.74
C ASN A 126 -5.28 25.74 -36.13
N THR A 127 -6.12 24.73 -36.29
CA THR A 127 -6.88 24.45 -37.51
C THR A 127 -8.31 25.01 -37.47
N GLY A 128 -8.65 25.78 -36.43
CA GLY A 128 -9.96 26.42 -36.26
C GLY A 128 -11.08 25.45 -35.87
N GLN A 129 -10.75 24.26 -35.36
CA GLN A 129 -11.73 23.27 -34.93
C GLN A 129 -12.33 23.63 -33.57
N ASP A 130 -13.62 23.33 -33.41
CA ASP A 130 -14.33 23.43 -32.14
C ASP A 130 -14.00 22.22 -31.25
N LEU A 131 -13.42 22.45 -30.08
CA LEU A 131 -13.07 21.39 -29.11
C LEU A 131 -14.29 20.73 -28.47
N ASP A 132 -15.46 21.38 -28.52
CA ASP A 132 -16.71 20.81 -28.03
C ASP A 132 -17.37 19.88 -29.09
N ASN A 133 -16.84 19.86 -30.31
CA ASN A 133 -17.31 18.94 -31.35
C ASN A 133 -16.95 17.48 -30.99
N PRO A 134 -17.94 16.55 -30.94
CA PRO A 134 -17.70 15.16 -30.59
C PRO A 134 -16.65 14.44 -31.46
N LEU A 135 -16.56 14.76 -32.76
CA LEU A 135 -15.58 14.15 -33.66
C LEU A 135 -14.15 14.63 -33.37
N VAL A 136 -14.02 15.90 -32.97
CA VAL A 136 -12.74 16.49 -32.55
C VAL A 136 -12.31 15.89 -31.21
N GLN A 137 -13.24 15.71 -30.28
CA GLN A 137 -12.99 15.03 -29.01
C GLN A 137 -12.55 13.58 -29.20
N ASP A 138 -13.17 12.84 -30.13
CA ASP A 138 -12.79 11.46 -30.46
C ASP A 138 -11.39 11.39 -31.10
N THR A 139 -11.05 12.36 -31.94
CA THR A 139 -9.71 12.51 -32.53
C THR A 139 -8.66 12.77 -31.46
N ILE A 140 -8.91 13.72 -30.56
CA ILE A 140 -8.02 14.02 -29.42
C ILE A 140 -7.87 12.79 -28.53
N ARG A 141 -8.98 12.11 -28.22
CA ARG A 141 -8.99 10.89 -27.41
C ARG A 141 -8.11 9.81 -28.03
N THR A 142 -8.26 9.54 -29.32
CA THR A 142 -7.47 8.51 -30.02
C THR A 142 -5.98 8.78 -29.90
N ARG A 143 -5.56 10.03 -30.10
CA ARG A 143 -4.14 10.43 -29.96
C ARG A 143 -3.63 10.29 -28.52
N VAL A 144 -4.44 10.66 -27.54
CA VAL A 144 -4.07 10.49 -26.13
C VAL A 144 -3.98 9.01 -25.75
N LEU A 145 -4.82 8.15 -26.33
CA LEU A 145 -4.74 6.70 -26.14
C LEU A 145 -3.44 6.12 -26.72
N ASP A 146 -2.96 6.61 -27.86
CA ASP A 146 -1.68 6.17 -28.42
C ASP A 146 -0.49 6.56 -27.52
N CYS A 147 -0.51 7.77 -26.96
CA CYS A 147 0.49 8.20 -25.97
C CYS A 147 0.40 7.40 -24.67
N TRP A 148 -0.83 7.10 -24.22
CA TRP A 148 -1.08 6.25 -23.06
C TRP A 148 -0.48 4.85 -23.26
N ASP A 149 -0.65 4.26 -24.44
CA ASP A 149 -0.13 2.93 -24.72
C ASP A 149 1.40 2.87 -24.71
N HIS A 150 2.08 3.94 -25.12
CA HIS A 150 3.53 4.06 -24.94
C HIS A 150 3.90 4.17 -23.46
N ALA A 151 3.28 5.11 -22.74
CA ALA A 151 3.52 5.30 -21.31
C ALA A 151 3.28 4.01 -20.49
N ARG A 152 2.26 3.23 -20.87
CA ARG A 152 1.95 1.92 -20.30
C ARG A 152 3.08 0.91 -20.52
N LYS A 153 3.62 0.82 -21.74
CA LYS A 153 4.74 -0.08 -22.05
C LYS A 153 5.99 0.30 -21.27
N ASP A 154 6.31 1.59 -21.23
CA ASP A 154 7.46 2.11 -20.48
C ASP A 154 7.33 1.81 -18.99
N TYR A 155 6.15 2.05 -18.41
CA TYR A 155 5.86 1.69 -17.01
C TYR A 155 6.03 0.19 -16.75
N ILE A 156 5.52 -0.66 -17.64
CA ILE A 156 5.64 -2.12 -17.49
C ILE A 156 7.11 -2.54 -17.53
N GLU A 157 7.89 -2.06 -18.49
CA GLU A 157 9.33 -2.38 -18.58
C GLU A 157 10.09 -1.89 -17.35
N TYR A 158 9.78 -0.68 -16.88
CA TYR A 158 10.40 -0.11 -15.70
C TYR A 158 10.05 -0.89 -14.42
N MET A 159 8.79 -1.29 -14.25
CA MET A 159 8.33 -1.98 -13.04
C MET A 159 8.56 -3.49 -13.04
N ARG A 160 8.75 -4.11 -14.21
CA ARG A 160 8.92 -5.56 -14.35
C ARG A 160 9.98 -6.16 -13.40
N PRO A 161 11.17 -5.54 -13.21
CA PRO A 161 12.19 -6.07 -12.29
C PRO A 161 11.81 -5.97 -10.81
N PHE A 162 10.85 -5.09 -10.47
CA PHE A 162 10.46 -4.76 -9.09
C PHE A 162 9.10 -5.34 -8.71
N TYR A 163 8.41 -6.00 -9.64
CA TYR A 163 7.11 -6.57 -9.40
C TYR A 163 7.23 -7.75 -8.44
N THR A 164 6.83 -7.51 -7.19
CA THR A 164 6.69 -8.55 -6.18
C THR A 164 5.22 -8.69 -5.85
N ASN A 165 4.58 -9.76 -6.34
CA ASN A 165 3.19 -10.05 -5.98
C ASN A 165 3.18 -10.81 -4.65
N TRP A 166 2.75 -10.15 -3.57
CA TRP A 166 2.78 -10.71 -2.21
C TRP A 166 1.44 -11.24 -1.73
N ASN A 167 0.35 -10.91 -2.42
CA ASN A 167 -0.91 -11.60 -2.23
C ASN A 167 -1.05 -12.62 -3.35
N ALA A 168 -1.51 -13.83 -3.02
CA ALA A 168 -1.95 -14.77 -4.04
C ALA A 168 -3.12 -14.14 -4.82
N GLY A 169 -2.80 -13.50 -5.95
CA GLY A 169 -3.78 -13.10 -6.95
C GLY A 169 -4.08 -14.29 -7.84
N LEU A 170 -5.22 -14.29 -8.51
CA LEU A 170 -5.42 -15.24 -9.61
C LEU A 170 -4.56 -14.80 -10.80
N LEU A 171 -3.94 -15.76 -11.48
CA LEU A 171 -3.40 -15.57 -12.82
C LEU A 171 -4.54 -15.15 -13.75
N ALA A 172 -4.19 -14.69 -14.95
CA ALA A 172 -5.16 -14.25 -15.96
C ALA A 172 -6.22 -15.32 -16.32
N ASP A 173 -5.95 -16.59 -16.00
CA ASP A 173 -6.88 -17.70 -16.18
C ASP A 173 -8.00 -17.79 -15.12
N GLY A 174 -7.94 -16.96 -14.06
CA GLY A 174 -8.90 -16.96 -12.96
C GLY A 174 -8.90 -18.25 -12.12
N LYS A 175 -7.92 -19.14 -12.30
CA LYS A 175 -7.90 -20.48 -11.69
C LYS A 175 -6.64 -20.71 -10.87
N ASN A 176 -5.50 -20.30 -11.40
CA ASN A 176 -4.21 -20.52 -10.77
C ASN A 176 -3.82 -19.30 -9.96
N LYS A 177 -3.05 -19.46 -8.88
CA LYS A 177 -2.55 -18.34 -8.08
C LYS A 177 -1.20 -17.86 -8.61
N THR A 178 -0.91 -16.57 -8.41
CA THR A 178 0.37 -15.94 -8.74
C THR A 178 1.53 -16.45 -7.87
N PHE A 179 1.21 -16.95 -6.68
CA PHE A 179 2.07 -17.73 -5.79
C PHE A 179 1.18 -18.53 -4.83
N ASP A 180 1.55 -19.77 -4.49
CA ASP A 180 0.83 -20.59 -3.51
C ASP A 180 1.79 -20.92 -2.36
N TYR A 181 1.42 -20.56 -1.13
CA TYR A 181 2.21 -20.90 0.05
C TYR A 181 1.90 -22.35 0.42
N ILE A 182 2.74 -23.29 -0.02
CA ILE A 182 2.65 -24.68 0.43
C ILE A 182 3.21 -24.71 1.85
N TYR A 183 2.33 -24.76 2.85
CA TYR A 183 2.74 -25.05 4.21
C TYR A 183 3.16 -26.53 4.28
N GLU A 184 4.47 -26.80 4.30
CA GLU A 184 5.04 -28.15 4.42
C GLU A 184 5.02 -28.69 5.86
N GLY A 185 4.45 -27.95 6.81
CA GLY A 185 4.29 -28.41 8.18
C GLY A 185 3.11 -29.38 8.33
N PRO A 186 3.09 -30.22 9.37
CA PRO A 186 1.92 -31.03 9.69
C PRO A 186 0.73 -30.11 9.96
N PRO A 187 -0.49 -30.49 9.52
CA PRO A 187 -1.68 -29.69 9.78
C PRO A 187 -1.79 -29.41 11.29
N PRO A 188 -2.22 -28.21 11.70
CA PRO A 188 -2.41 -27.90 13.12
C PRO A 188 -3.34 -28.95 13.73
N SER A 189 -2.94 -29.55 14.86
CA SER A 189 -3.81 -30.45 15.59
C SER A 189 -5.06 -29.68 16.01
N ALA A 190 -6.22 -30.30 15.78
CA ALA A 190 -7.48 -29.78 16.26
C ALA A 190 -7.60 -30.14 17.75
N ASP A 191 -6.88 -29.41 18.59
CA ASP A 191 -7.05 -29.41 20.05
C ASP A 191 -7.61 -28.06 20.51
#